data_AF-A0A2V8RJN8-F1
#
_entry.id   AF-A0A2V8RJN8-F1
#
_cell.length_a   1.000
_cell.length_b   1.000
_cell.length_c   1.000
_cell.angle_alpha   90.00
_cell.angle_beta   90.00
_cell.angle_gamma   90.00
#
_symmetry.space_group_name_H-M   'P 1'
#
loop_
_entity.id
_entity.type
_entity.pdbx_description
1 polymer ?
#
loop_
_entity_poly.entity_id
_entity_poly.type
_entity_poly.pdbx_seq_one_letter_code
_entity_poly.pdbx_strand_id
1 'polypeptide(L)'
;MPTAKGGKTEGSGEIVFNQNLSSTPVEQGFFDQINFGLKIDKATEAKADARHFEVGLQFRKTFLFHQAKIRAVRDALNSTPTGALTVNDTNTGVGLKTGITSQDPLLIINDLQKDFFRSLYFDNAFKFEGDINGFSVGNVSNLVYDAQFQVTTVARGIGKQAGFWNFRWIPVGIEAGYNLKNADDKSNEKHSLARIKTGAVFSLIYRASDPNSFLNRVEFDTQAVNRFLLRRENVFDEKTKKAILLEKGSKYWVQSDLKFLFGPKTPMGMVGIKVGFRRGWLPPVYAFNKAFNIGLVFESANKDTSKEIKLK
;
A
#
# COMPACT_ATOMS: atom_id res chain seq x y z
N MET A 1 -9.80 34.09 -3.30
CA MET A 1 -9.95 32.67 -2.89
C MET A 1 -11.39 32.26 -3.13
N PRO A 2 -11.73 31.29 -4.01
CA PRO A 2 -13.10 30.80 -4.10
C PRO A 2 -13.32 29.75 -3.00
N THR A 3 -14.33 29.99 -2.16
CA THR A 3 -14.92 29.04 -1.21
C THR A 3 -15.57 27.89 -1.97
N ALA A 4 -14.98 26.69 -1.90
CA ALA A 4 -15.58 25.46 -2.40
C ALA A 4 -16.83 25.11 -1.57
N LYS A 5 -18.02 25.22 -2.18
CA LYS A 5 -19.28 24.74 -1.59
C LYS A 5 -19.25 23.21 -1.56
N GLY A 6 -19.56 22.63 -0.41
CA GLY A 6 -19.51 21.18 -0.17
C GLY A 6 -20.52 20.41 -1.01
N GLY A 7 -20.02 19.42 -1.76
CA GLY A 7 -20.85 18.40 -2.41
C GLY A 7 -21.54 17.49 -1.38
N LYS A 8 -22.67 16.90 -1.78
CA LYS A 8 -23.43 15.92 -1.01
C LYS A 8 -22.56 14.68 -0.73
N THR A 9 -22.78 14.04 0.42
CA THR A 9 -22.06 12.81 0.80
C THR A 9 -22.72 11.62 0.10
N GLU A 10 -21.95 10.81 -0.61
CA GLU A 10 -22.47 9.76 -1.50
C GLU A 10 -21.70 8.44 -1.40
N GLY A 11 -22.35 7.34 -1.80
CA GLY A 11 -21.75 6.02 -1.80
C GLY A 11 -20.75 5.83 -2.94
N SER A 12 -19.55 5.35 -2.62
CA SER A 12 -18.64 4.84 -3.64
C SER A 12 -18.17 3.42 -3.30
N GLY A 13 -17.99 2.63 -4.35
CA GLY A 13 -17.48 1.27 -4.30
C GLY A 13 -16.02 1.23 -4.74
N GLU A 14 -15.22 0.43 -4.05
CA GLU A 14 -13.83 0.16 -4.38
C GLU A 14 -13.66 -1.35 -4.58
N ILE A 15 -13.03 -1.73 -5.70
CA ILE A 15 -12.57 -3.09 -5.96
C ILE A 15 -11.05 -3.01 -6.09
N VAL A 16 -10.34 -3.74 -5.23
CA VAL A 16 -8.88 -3.89 -5.30
C VAL A 16 -8.57 -5.37 -5.43
N PHE A 17 -7.88 -5.73 -6.50
CA PHE A 17 -7.26 -7.03 -6.68
C PHE A 17 -5.75 -6.84 -6.75
N ASN A 18 -5.02 -7.63 -5.97
CA ASN A 18 -3.56 -7.62 -5.98
C ASN A 18 -3.07 -9.06 -5.85
N GLN A 19 -2.24 -9.48 -6.80
CA GLN A 19 -1.67 -10.82 -6.85
C GLN A 19 -0.16 -10.75 -6.92
N ASN A 20 0.51 -11.37 -5.94
CA ASN A 20 1.93 -11.62 -6.03
C ASN A 20 2.19 -12.71 -7.08
N LEU A 21 2.90 -12.35 -8.15
CA LEU A 21 3.28 -13.26 -9.23
C LEU A 21 4.59 -13.98 -8.94
N SER A 22 5.53 -13.27 -8.31
CA SER A 22 6.82 -13.81 -7.92
C SER A 22 7.39 -13.05 -6.73
N SER A 23 8.05 -13.78 -5.84
CA SER A 23 8.87 -13.22 -4.79
C SER A 23 10.13 -14.07 -4.63
N THR A 24 11.28 -13.41 -4.64
CA THR A 24 12.58 -14.02 -4.35
C THR A 24 13.14 -13.42 -3.07
N PRO A 25 14.12 -14.08 -2.42
CA PRO A 25 14.85 -13.47 -1.32
C PRO A 25 15.43 -12.12 -1.74
N VAL A 26 15.41 -11.13 -0.85
CA VAL A 26 15.84 -9.74 -1.10
C VAL A 26 17.23 -9.62 -1.75
N GLU A 27 18.07 -10.62 -1.51
CA GLU A 27 19.48 -10.68 -1.89
C GLU A 27 19.71 -11.20 -3.31
N GLN A 28 18.67 -11.74 -3.93
CA GLN A 28 18.73 -12.37 -5.25
C GLN A 28 17.96 -11.55 -6.28
N GLY A 29 18.59 -11.32 -7.45
CA GLY A 29 17.96 -10.69 -8.60
C GLY A 29 17.84 -9.17 -8.53
N PHE A 30 17.44 -8.59 -9.67
CA PHE A 30 17.24 -7.14 -9.82
C PHE A 30 15.96 -6.64 -9.13
N PHE A 31 14.92 -7.49 -9.07
CA PHE A 31 13.69 -7.26 -8.31
C PHE A 31 13.41 -8.46 -7.41
N ASP A 32 12.96 -8.21 -6.18
CA ASP A 32 12.60 -9.23 -5.19
C ASP A 32 11.09 -9.50 -5.09
N GLN A 33 10.26 -8.63 -5.70
CA GLN A 33 8.82 -8.87 -5.83
C GLN A 33 8.28 -8.39 -7.18
N ILE A 34 7.35 -9.17 -7.74
CA ILE A 34 6.55 -8.83 -8.90
C ILE A 34 5.08 -9.02 -8.54
N ASN A 35 4.28 -7.97 -8.65
CA ASN A 35 2.85 -8.01 -8.37
C ASN A 35 2.05 -7.54 -9.60
N PHE A 36 0.90 -8.16 -9.80
CA PHE A 36 -0.14 -7.64 -10.68
C PHE A 36 -1.22 -6.97 -9.82
N GLY A 37 -1.60 -5.75 -10.19
CA GLY A 37 -2.62 -4.98 -9.50
C GLY A 37 -3.74 -4.55 -10.44
N LEU A 38 -4.96 -4.58 -9.93
CA LEU A 38 -6.15 -3.98 -10.52
C LEU A 38 -6.89 -3.19 -9.43
N LYS A 39 -7.16 -1.91 -9.69
CA LYS A 39 -7.96 -1.04 -8.85
C LYS A 39 -9.08 -0.40 -9.66
N ILE A 40 -10.28 -0.47 -9.13
CA ILE A 40 -11.47 0.18 -9.67
C ILE A 40 -12.14 0.97 -8.54
N ASP A 41 -12.17 2.28 -8.69
CA ASP A 41 -12.96 3.18 -7.85
C ASP A 41 -14.17 3.67 -8.65
N LYS A 42 -15.38 3.46 -8.11
CA LYS A 42 -16.65 3.86 -8.75
C LYS A 42 -17.53 4.61 -7.76
N ALA A 43 -18.09 5.74 -8.18
CA ALA A 43 -19.10 6.49 -7.43
C ALA A 43 -20.48 6.44 -8.09
N THR A 44 -21.54 6.64 -7.30
CA THR A 44 -22.93 6.48 -7.72
C THR A 44 -23.51 7.65 -8.53
N GLU A 45 -23.01 8.88 -8.43
CA GLU A 45 -23.55 10.02 -9.19
C GLU A 45 -22.69 10.42 -10.42
N ALA A 46 -23.30 11.24 -11.27
CA ALA A 46 -22.81 11.65 -12.57
C ALA A 46 -21.59 12.60 -12.46
N LYS A 47 -20.40 12.02 -12.66
CA LYS A 47 -19.19 12.65 -13.23
C LYS A 47 -18.42 13.66 -12.37
N ALA A 48 -18.79 13.93 -11.12
CA ALA A 48 -18.00 14.77 -10.20
C ALA A 48 -17.04 13.97 -9.30
N ASP A 49 -17.28 12.67 -9.11
CA ASP A 49 -16.50 11.83 -8.19
C ASP A 49 -15.46 10.96 -8.88
N ALA A 50 -14.48 10.46 -8.10
CA ALA A 50 -13.38 9.66 -8.62
C ALA A 50 -13.87 8.35 -9.24
N ARG A 51 -13.84 8.36 -10.57
CA ARG A 51 -13.97 7.21 -11.45
C ARG A 51 -12.57 6.87 -11.90
N HIS A 52 -11.96 5.90 -11.25
CA HIS A 52 -10.56 5.61 -11.47
C HIS A 52 -10.36 4.13 -11.71
N PHE A 53 -9.69 3.83 -12.80
CA PHE A 53 -9.17 2.54 -13.16
C PHE A 53 -7.65 2.59 -13.07
N GLU A 54 -7.04 1.60 -12.46
CA GLU A 54 -5.62 1.34 -12.58
C GLU A 54 -5.41 -0.17 -12.77
N VAL A 55 -4.64 -0.56 -13.76
CA VAL A 55 -4.18 -1.95 -13.92
C VAL A 55 -2.71 -1.95 -14.30
N GLY A 56 -1.93 -2.85 -13.73
CA GLY A 56 -0.51 -2.87 -14.07
C GLY A 56 0.32 -3.92 -13.36
N LEU A 57 1.60 -3.95 -13.76
CA LEU A 57 2.64 -4.73 -13.13
C LEU A 57 3.49 -3.81 -12.26
N GLN A 58 3.80 -4.28 -11.05
CA GLN A 58 4.64 -3.60 -10.09
C GLN A 58 5.85 -4.49 -9.77
N PHE A 59 7.03 -3.90 -9.81
CA PHE A 59 8.32 -4.51 -9.52
C PHE A 59 8.94 -3.78 -8.34
N ARG A 60 9.35 -4.51 -7.31
CA ARG A 60 10.03 -3.95 -6.14
C ARG A 60 11.44 -4.49 -6.07
N LYS A 61 12.37 -3.63 -5.66
CA LYS A 61 13.65 -4.02 -5.07
C LYS A 61 13.72 -3.51 -3.64
N THR A 62 13.92 -4.41 -2.69
CA THR A 62 14.13 -4.06 -1.27
C THR A 62 15.62 -3.94 -0.93
N PHE A 63 15.96 -2.93 -0.14
CA PHE A 63 17.24 -2.78 0.53
C PHE A 63 17.00 -2.76 2.05
N LEU A 64 17.58 -3.73 2.76
CA LEU A 64 17.42 -3.85 4.20
C LEU A 64 18.58 -3.14 4.91
N PHE A 65 18.28 -2.21 5.82
CA PHE A 65 19.33 -1.49 6.55
C PHE A 65 20.07 -2.37 7.57
N HIS A 66 19.40 -3.39 8.12
CA HIS A 66 19.95 -4.28 9.14
C HIS A 66 20.10 -5.72 8.64
N GLN A 67 20.60 -5.88 7.42
CA GLN A 67 20.66 -7.17 6.73
C GLN A 67 21.38 -8.26 7.53
N ALA A 68 22.52 -7.95 8.18
CA ALA A 68 23.26 -8.91 9.00
C ALA A 68 22.44 -9.42 10.20
N LYS A 69 21.75 -8.52 10.92
CA LYS A 69 20.86 -8.89 12.03
C LYS A 69 19.68 -9.73 11.54
N ILE A 70 19.10 -9.38 10.39
CA ILE A 70 17.98 -10.12 9.79
C ILE A 70 18.42 -11.51 9.31
N ARG A 71 19.63 -11.66 8.76
CA ARG A 71 20.23 -12.97 8.45
C ARG A 71 20.47 -13.77 9.72
N ALA A 72 21.02 -13.17 10.78
CA ALA A 72 21.24 -13.86 12.05
C ALA A 72 19.92 -14.39 12.68
N VAL A 73 18.83 -13.59 12.64
CA VAL A 73 17.50 -14.07 13.06
C VAL A 73 17.04 -15.24 12.21
N ARG A 74 17.19 -15.14 10.89
CA ARG A 74 16.82 -16.22 9.95
C ARG A 74 17.61 -17.50 10.23
N ASP A 75 18.92 -17.39 10.34
CA ASP A 75 19.80 -18.54 10.55
C ASP A 75 19.50 -19.19 11.90
N ALA A 76 19.22 -18.40 12.94
CA ALA A 76 18.78 -18.91 14.25
C ALA A 76 17.41 -19.62 14.18
N LEU A 77 16.43 -19.06 13.45
CA LEU A 77 15.13 -19.72 13.26
C LEU A 77 15.22 -21.01 12.43
N ASN A 78 16.08 -21.03 11.40
CA ASN A 78 16.26 -22.18 10.53
C ASN A 78 17.15 -23.28 11.14
N SER A 79 18.02 -22.92 12.09
CA SER A 79 18.89 -23.85 12.81
C SER A 79 18.27 -24.42 14.08
N THR A 80 17.11 -23.93 14.51
CA THR A 80 16.38 -24.50 15.65
C THR A 80 15.73 -25.82 15.21
N PRO A 81 16.19 -27.00 15.68
CA PRO A 81 15.52 -28.26 15.37
C PRO A 81 14.12 -28.23 15.99
N THR A 82 13.19 -28.90 15.33
CA THR A 82 11.84 -29.15 15.83
C THR A 82 11.91 -30.05 17.06
N GLY A 83 12.24 -29.48 18.22
CA GLY A 83 12.38 -30.18 19.49
C GLY A 83 13.42 -29.54 20.41
N ALA A 84 12.97 -29.16 21.61
CA ALA A 84 13.76 -28.79 22.78
C ALA A 84 14.43 -27.39 22.80
N LEU A 85 13.64 -26.37 23.14
CA LEU A 85 14.10 -25.32 24.07
C LEU A 85 14.08 -25.92 25.49
N THR A 86 15.09 -26.69 25.86
CA THR A 86 15.37 -26.98 27.27
C THR A 86 16.21 -25.84 27.84
N VAL A 87 15.57 -25.01 28.67
CA VAL A 87 16.27 -24.06 29.54
C VAL A 87 17.02 -24.88 30.58
N ASN A 88 18.31 -25.12 30.37
CA ASN A 88 19.19 -25.61 31.43
C ASN A 88 19.67 -24.40 32.24
N ASP A 89 18.92 -24.11 33.29
CA ASP A 89 19.42 -23.34 34.42
C ASP A 89 20.35 -24.24 35.24
N THR A 90 21.67 -24.04 35.13
CA THR A 90 22.60 -24.45 36.19
C THR A 90 23.85 -23.60 36.17
N ASN A 91 24.01 -22.84 37.25
CA ASN A 91 25.26 -22.39 37.84
C ASN A 91 26.40 -23.41 37.68
N THR A 92 27.35 -23.19 36.77
CA THR A 92 28.77 -23.61 36.89
C THR A 92 29.58 -23.04 35.73
N GLY A 93 30.68 -22.35 36.04
CA GLY A 93 31.62 -21.85 35.05
C GLY A 93 32.38 -22.95 34.31
N VAL A 94 32.99 -22.52 33.20
CA VAL A 94 33.96 -23.22 32.32
C VAL A 94 33.36 -24.00 31.12
N GLY A 95 33.27 -23.30 29.99
CA GLY A 95 34.01 -23.69 28.77
C GLY A 95 33.34 -24.60 27.73
N LEU A 96 32.53 -24.01 26.83
CA LEU A 96 32.52 -24.38 25.41
C LEU A 96 32.40 -23.12 24.54
N LYS A 97 33.54 -22.70 23.94
CA LYS A 97 33.55 -21.79 22.80
C LYS A 97 33.42 -22.63 21.53
N THR A 98 32.19 -22.93 21.14
CA THR A 98 31.85 -23.43 19.80
C THR A 98 30.93 -22.42 19.11
N GLY A 99 31.57 -21.41 18.51
CA GLY A 99 31.30 -20.81 17.19
C GLY A 99 29.88 -20.51 16.65
N ILE A 100 28.79 -20.64 17.39
CA ILE A 100 27.52 -19.96 17.11
C ILE A 100 26.97 -19.54 18.46
N THR A 101 27.20 -18.29 18.85
CA THR A 101 26.39 -17.67 19.91
C THR A 101 24.96 -17.70 19.38
N SER A 102 24.17 -18.69 19.82
CA SER A 102 22.73 -18.68 19.68
C SER A 102 22.20 -17.52 20.54
N GLN A 103 22.44 -16.29 20.10
CA GLN A 103 21.71 -15.16 20.63
C GLN A 103 20.24 -15.47 20.39
N ASP A 104 19.48 -15.50 21.48
CA ASP A 104 18.04 -15.70 21.46
C ASP A 104 17.44 -14.83 20.33
N PRO A 105 16.74 -15.41 19.34
CA PRO A 105 16.08 -14.67 18.29
C PRO A 105 15.25 -13.50 18.82
N LEU A 106 14.69 -13.62 20.03
CA LEU A 106 13.95 -12.57 20.71
C LEU A 106 14.82 -11.36 21.08
N LEU A 107 16.08 -11.56 21.49
CA LEU A 107 17.01 -10.46 21.78
C LEU A 107 17.39 -9.71 20.50
N ILE A 108 17.62 -10.43 19.39
CA ILE A 108 17.96 -9.82 18.11
C ILE A 108 16.74 -9.08 17.52
N ILE A 109 15.53 -9.64 17.65
CA ILE A 109 14.28 -8.99 17.26
C ILE A 109 14.05 -7.72 18.10
N ASN A 110 14.26 -7.79 19.41
CA ASN A 110 14.14 -6.63 20.29
C ASN A 110 15.14 -5.53 19.91
N ASP A 111 16.36 -5.92 19.54
CA ASP A 111 17.36 -4.96 19.07
C ASP A 111 16.99 -4.33 17.71
N LEU A 112 16.44 -5.12 16.77
CA LEU A 112 15.87 -4.63 15.51
C LEU A 112 14.68 -3.69 15.72
N GLN A 113 13.90 -3.87 16.79
CA GLN A 113 12.77 -2.99 17.14
C GLN A 113 13.20 -1.62 17.67
N LYS A 114 14.45 -1.47 18.14
CA LYS A 114 15.01 -0.17 18.54
C LYS A 114 15.27 0.73 17.34
N ASP A 115 15.69 0.13 16.23
CA ASP A 115 15.96 0.84 14.99
C ASP A 115 14.69 1.55 14.46
N PHE A 116 14.84 2.74 13.89
CA PHE A 116 13.67 3.49 13.40
C PHE A 116 13.31 3.07 11.97
N PHE A 117 14.31 3.01 11.08
CA PHE A 117 14.11 2.61 9.70
C PHE A 117 14.45 1.13 9.49
N ARG A 118 13.60 0.44 8.73
CA ARG A 118 13.79 -0.98 8.40
C ARG A 118 14.42 -1.16 7.03
N SER A 119 13.90 -0.45 6.05
CA SER A 119 14.21 -0.71 4.64
C SER A 119 13.95 0.49 3.74
N LEU A 120 14.72 0.54 2.66
CA LEU A 120 14.46 1.34 1.48
C LEU A 120 13.88 0.44 0.38
N TYR A 121 12.80 0.87 -0.25
CA TYR A 121 12.20 0.23 -1.42
C TYR A 121 12.46 1.09 -2.64
N PHE A 122 12.82 0.43 -3.74
CA PHE A 122 12.76 1.00 -5.08
C PHE A 122 11.64 0.29 -5.83
N ASP A 123 10.53 0.99 -6.02
CA ASP A 123 9.34 0.47 -6.67
C ASP A 123 9.23 1.03 -8.07
N ASN A 124 8.91 0.15 -9.01
CA ASN A 124 8.70 0.45 -10.41
C ASN A 124 7.35 -0.13 -10.81
N ALA A 125 6.56 0.59 -11.58
CA ALA A 125 5.31 0.08 -12.08
C ALA A 125 5.10 0.50 -13.53
N PHE A 126 4.56 -0.43 -14.31
CA PHE A 126 4.00 -0.13 -15.61
C PHE A 126 2.50 -0.30 -15.51
N LYS A 127 1.78 0.82 -15.61
CA LYS A 127 0.35 0.87 -15.33
C LYS A 127 -0.42 1.59 -16.42
N PHE A 128 -1.62 1.09 -16.66
CA PHE A 128 -2.64 1.76 -17.44
C PHE A 128 -3.63 2.37 -16.45
N GLU A 129 -3.82 3.68 -16.55
CA GLU A 129 -4.79 4.43 -15.74
C GLU A 129 -5.91 4.96 -16.63
N GLY A 130 -7.14 4.98 -16.12
CA GLY A 130 -8.32 5.35 -16.90
C GLY A 130 -9.42 5.98 -16.06
N ASP A 131 -10.27 6.77 -16.71
CA ASP A 131 -11.56 7.19 -16.18
C ASP A 131 -12.64 6.17 -16.56
N ILE A 132 -13.45 5.73 -15.59
CA ILE A 132 -14.51 4.73 -15.80
C ILE A 132 -15.88 5.40 -15.88
N ASN A 133 -16.58 5.24 -17.01
CA ASN A 133 -17.97 5.64 -17.14
C ASN A 133 -18.81 4.44 -17.61
N GLY A 134 -19.85 4.08 -16.85
CA GLY A 134 -20.78 3.01 -17.23
C GLY A 134 -20.11 1.66 -17.54
N PHE A 135 -19.07 1.28 -16.79
CA PHE A 135 -18.28 0.04 -16.96
C PHE A 135 -17.34 -0.02 -18.18
N SER A 136 -17.16 1.08 -18.91
CA SER A 136 -16.13 1.23 -19.94
C SER A 136 -15.12 2.31 -19.56
N VAL A 137 -13.89 2.21 -20.07
CA VAL A 137 -12.89 3.28 -19.98
C VAL A 137 -13.40 4.44 -20.85
N GLY A 138 -14.05 5.39 -20.19
CA GLY A 138 -15.03 6.29 -20.81
C GLY A 138 -14.39 7.45 -21.54
N ASN A 139 -13.51 8.18 -20.88
CA ASN A 139 -13.08 9.49 -21.36
C ASN A 139 -11.57 9.58 -21.58
N VAL A 140 -10.77 9.43 -20.53
CA VAL A 140 -9.31 9.59 -20.59
C VAL A 140 -8.63 8.29 -20.14
N SER A 141 -7.62 7.85 -20.89
CA SER A 141 -6.75 6.76 -20.49
C SER A 141 -5.29 7.08 -20.78
N ASN A 142 -4.40 6.72 -19.87
CA ASN A 142 -2.97 6.94 -20.00
C ASN A 142 -2.20 5.64 -19.80
N LEU A 143 -1.04 5.56 -20.46
CA LEU A 143 0.01 4.62 -20.12
C LEU A 143 1.05 5.34 -19.28
N VAL A 144 1.36 4.82 -18.10
CA VAL A 144 2.24 5.45 -17.13
C VAL A 144 3.29 4.45 -16.67
N TYR A 145 4.54 4.86 -16.76
CA TYR A 145 5.61 4.27 -15.98
C TYR A 145 5.81 5.10 -14.71
N ASP A 146 5.89 4.42 -13.57
CA ASP A 146 5.99 5.01 -12.24
C ASP A 146 7.22 4.41 -11.56
N ALA A 147 8.14 5.24 -11.10
CA ALA A 147 9.32 4.81 -10.35
C ALA A 147 9.45 5.65 -9.08
N GLN A 148 9.60 5.01 -7.93
CA GLN A 148 9.66 5.72 -6.66
C GLN A 148 10.54 5.06 -5.62
N PHE A 149 11.13 5.89 -4.77
CA PHE A 149 11.81 5.45 -3.57
C PHE A 149 10.85 5.53 -2.38
N GLN A 150 10.86 4.52 -1.51
CA GLN A 150 10.09 4.52 -0.28
C GLN A 150 10.96 4.12 0.91
N VAL A 151 10.97 4.91 1.97
CA VAL A 151 11.63 4.58 3.23
C VAL A 151 10.57 4.09 4.20
N THR A 152 10.77 2.89 4.76
CA THR A 152 9.81 2.26 5.67
C THR A 152 10.40 2.12 7.07
N THR A 153 9.62 2.48 8.09
CA THR A 153 10.00 2.29 9.49
C THR A 153 9.89 0.82 9.90
N VAL A 154 10.58 0.47 10.98
CA VAL A 154 10.30 -0.80 11.68
C VAL A 154 8.85 -0.78 12.17
N ALA A 155 8.17 -1.93 12.13
CA ALA A 155 6.84 -2.08 12.72
C ALA A 155 6.98 -2.06 14.25
N ARG A 156 6.40 -1.06 14.90
CA ARG A 156 6.52 -0.86 16.34
C ARG A 156 5.27 -1.33 17.05
N GLY A 157 5.46 -2.16 18.08
CA GLY A 157 4.37 -2.69 18.88
C GLY A 157 3.63 -1.60 19.66
N ILE A 158 2.34 -1.82 19.91
CA ILE A 158 1.50 -0.98 20.77
C ILE A 158 0.94 -1.86 21.89
N GLY A 159 0.93 -1.34 23.12
CA GLY A 159 0.54 -2.10 24.31
C GLY A 159 1.45 -3.30 24.54
N LYS A 160 0.89 -4.42 25.01
CA LYS A 160 1.60 -5.72 25.15
C LYS A 160 1.80 -6.42 23.79
N GLN A 161 2.19 -5.68 22.76
CA GLN A 161 2.28 -6.15 21.36
C GLN A 161 0.95 -6.66 20.77
N ALA A 162 -0.19 -6.21 21.32
CA ALA A 162 -1.51 -6.49 20.78
C ALA A 162 -1.74 -5.80 19.42
N GLY A 163 -0.90 -4.85 19.05
CA GLY A 163 -0.93 -4.22 17.74
C GLY A 163 0.45 -3.74 17.30
N PHE A 164 0.52 -3.25 16.07
CA PHE A 164 1.71 -2.60 15.54
C PHE A 164 1.33 -1.42 14.67
N TRP A 165 2.24 -0.44 14.59
CA TRP A 165 2.17 0.61 13.60
C TRP A 165 3.44 0.61 12.75
N ASN A 166 3.31 1.06 11.51
CA ASN A 166 4.46 1.41 10.68
C ASN A 166 4.14 2.65 9.85
N PHE A 167 5.20 3.31 9.45
CA PHE A 167 5.15 4.48 8.61
C PHE A 167 6.02 4.25 7.38
N ARG A 168 5.55 4.75 6.25
CA ARG A 168 6.28 4.73 5.01
C ARG A 168 6.26 6.11 4.39
N TRP A 169 7.43 6.58 4.02
CA TRP A 169 7.61 7.85 3.37
C TRP A 169 8.05 7.64 1.93
N ILE A 170 7.45 8.38 1.01
CA ILE A 170 7.84 8.47 -0.39
C ILE A 170 8.52 9.84 -0.55
N PRO A 171 9.85 9.94 -0.36
CA PRO A 171 10.57 11.19 -0.56
C PRO A 171 10.39 11.71 -1.97
N VAL A 172 10.53 10.81 -2.95
CA VAL A 172 10.43 11.14 -4.37
C VAL A 172 9.96 9.94 -5.18
N GLY A 173 9.10 10.22 -6.15
CA GLY A 173 8.77 9.36 -7.26
C GLY A 173 8.61 10.17 -8.52
N ILE A 174 8.76 9.51 -9.66
CA ILE A 174 8.55 10.07 -10.98
C ILE A 174 7.50 9.24 -11.69
N GLU A 175 6.57 9.91 -12.35
CA GLU A 175 5.60 9.26 -13.24
C GLU A 175 5.80 9.87 -14.63
N ALA A 176 6.00 9.05 -15.65
CA ALA A 176 6.19 9.50 -17.03
C ALA A 176 5.39 8.60 -17.97
N GLY A 177 4.89 9.17 -19.07
CA GLY A 177 4.04 8.41 -19.97
C GLY A 177 3.35 9.27 -21.00
N TYR A 178 2.22 8.79 -21.47
CA TYR A 178 1.43 9.50 -22.49
C TYR A 178 -0.04 9.15 -22.41
N ASN A 179 -0.87 10.08 -22.86
CA ASN A 179 -2.27 9.84 -23.08
C ASN A 179 -2.48 8.90 -24.28
N LEU A 180 -3.31 7.88 -24.09
CA LEU A 180 -3.69 6.92 -25.13
C LEU A 180 -4.98 7.33 -25.83
N LYS A 181 -5.92 7.90 -25.08
CA LYS A 181 -7.22 8.33 -25.56
C LYS A 181 -7.73 9.48 -24.70
N ASN A 182 -8.31 10.49 -25.33
CA ASN A 182 -9.19 11.46 -24.70
C ASN A 182 -10.41 11.68 -25.61
N ALA A 183 -11.56 11.10 -25.25
CA ALA A 183 -12.79 11.21 -26.04
C ALA A 183 -13.40 12.63 -26.04
N ASP A 184 -13.04 13.46 -25.07
CA ASP A 184 -13.53 14.83 -24.95
C ASP A 184 -12.68 15.83 -25.77
N ASP A 185 -11.44 15.47 -26.11
CA ASP A 185 -10.55 16.27 -26.96
C ASP A 185 -10.74 15.92 -28.44
N LYS A 186 -11.31 16.86 -29.20
CA LYS A 186 -11.58 16.72 -30.64
C LYS A 186 -10.31 16.63 -31.49
N SER A 187 -9.17 17.11 -30.98
CA SER A 187 -7.89 17.00 -31.67
C SER A 187 -7.23 15.63 -31.49
N ASN A 188 -7.66 14.88 -30.45
CA ASN A 188 -7.14 13.58 -30.06
C ASN A 188 -5.60 13.59 -29.94
N GLU A 189 -5.03 14.71 -29.49
CA GLU A 189 -3.59 14.88 -29.38
C GLU A 189 -3.04 14.00 -28.25
N LYS A 190 -2.03 13.18 -28.58
CA LYS A 190 -1.32 12.37 -27.58
C LYS A 190 -0.40 13.27 -26.76
N HIS A 191 -0.88 13.73 -25.62
CA HIS A 191 -0.05 14.49 -24.69
C HIS A 191 0.87 13.58 -23.88
N SER A 192 2.13 14.02 -23.71
CA SER A 192 3.04 13.40 -22.74
C SER A 192 2.68 13.84 -21.33
N LEU A 193 2.78 12.92 -20.37
CA LEU A 193 2.65 13.21 -18.95
C LEU A 193 4.02 13.08 -18.27
N ALA A 194 4.29 13.96 -17.33
CA ALA A 194 5.48 13.92 -16.50
C ALA A 194 5.14 14.54 -15.13
N ARG A 195 5.36 13.78 -14.07
CA ARG A 195 4.93 14.13 -12.71
C ARG A 195 6.03 13.80 -11.72
N ILE A 196 6.15 14.62 -10.69
CA ILE A 196 6.95 14.31 -9.50
C ILE A 196 6.00 14.02 -8.36
N LYS A 197 6.26 12.96 -7.61
CA LYS A 197 5.42 12.46 -6.53
C LYS A 197 6.18 12.48 -5.21
N THR A 198 5.51 12.91 -4.15
CA THR A 198 5.93 12.69 -2.77
C THR A 198 4.72 12.27 -1.96
N GLY A 199 4.93 11.59 -0.83
CA GLY A 199 3.80 11.13 -0.04
C GLY A 199 4.22 10.36 1.19
N ALA A 200 3.21 9.88 1.89
CA ALA A 200 3.38 9.06 3.07
C ALA A 200 2.21 8.11 3.23
N VAL A 201 2.48 6.97 3.86
CA VAL A 201 1.49 5.98 4.27
C VAL A 201 1.75 5.66 5.73
N PHE A 202 0.70 5.63 6.52
CA PHE A 202 0.72 5.20 7.91
C PHE A 202 -0.30 4.08 8.07
N SER A 203 0.13 2.99 8.68
CA SER A 203 -0.75 1.88 9.02
C SER A 203 -0.64 1.59 10.51
N LEU A 204 -1.80 1.38 11.11
CA LEU A 204 -1.98 1.03 12.51
C LEU A 204 -2.90 -0.18 12.56
N ILE A 205 -2.43 -1.27 13.14
CA ILE A 205 -3.19 -2.51 13.27
C ILE A 205 -3.23 -2.88 14.75
N TYR A 206 -4.43 -3.09 15.26
CA TYR A 206 -4.68 -3.65 16.57
C TYR A 206 -5.40 -4.99 16.42
N ARG A 207 -4.95 -6.00 17.15
CA ARG A 207 -5.59 -7.31 17.26
C ARG A 207 -5.95 -7.57 18.71
N ALA A 208 -7.15 -8.11 18.93
CA ALA A 208 -7.55 -8.60 20.23
C ALA A 208 -6.64 -9.74 20.67
N SER A 209 -6.30 -9.76 21.97
CA SER A 209 -5.51 -10.85 22.55
C SER A 209 -6.29 -12.16 22.62
N ASP A 210 -7.62 -12.07 22.81
CA ASP A 210 -8.52 -13.22 22.72
C ASP A 210 -8.95 -13.44 21.26
N PRO A 211 -8.58 -14.59 20.65
CA PRO A 211 -8.99 -14.91 19.28
C PRO A 211 -10.51 -15.08 19.10
N ASN A 212 -11.26 -15.27 20.19
CA ASN A 212 -12.72 -15.39 20.20
C ASN A 212 -13.44 -14.06 20.44
N SER A 213 -12.70 -12.96 20.63
CA SER A 213 -13.29 -11.63 20.80
C SER A 213 -14.20 -11.28 19.62
N PHE A 214 -15.39 -10.74 19.92
CA PHE A 214 -16.32 -10.25 18.91
C PHE A 214 -15.68 -9.20 17.99
N LEU A 215 -14.90 -8.28 18.56
CA LEU A 215 -14.03 -7.39 17.79
C LEU A 215 -12.62 -7.97 17.80
N ASN A 216 -12.21 -8.54 16.68
CA ASN A 216 -10.93 -9.27 16.58
C ASN A 216 -9.82 -8.35 16.08
N ARG A 217 -10.08 -7.49 15.10
CA ARG A 217 -9.05 -6.63 14.51
C ARG A 217 -9.58 -5.25 14.12
N VAL A 218 -8.80 -4.23 14.42
CA VAL A 218 -9.01 -2.85 13.97
C VAL A 218 -7.80 -2.43 13.16
N GLU A 219 -8.03 -1.90 11.97
CA GLU A 219 -6.98 -1.38 11.10
C GLU A 219 -7.29 0.07 10.76
N PHE A 220 -6.32 0.94 10.92
CA PHE A 220 -6.36 2.31 10.43
C PHE A 220 -5.22 2.49 9.43
N ASP A 221 -5.58 2.77 8.18
CA ASP A 221 -4.64 3.03 7.10
C ASP A 221 -4.88 4.42 6.56
N THR A 222 -3.85 5.26 6.54
CA THR A 222 -3.93 6.58 5.90
C THR A 222 -2.79 6.76 4.92
N GLN A 223 -3.11 7.34 3.78
CA GLN A 223 -2.15 7.65 2.73
C GLN A 223 -2.39 9.06 2.22
N ALA A 224 -1.30 9.78 2.00
CA ALA A 224 -1.29 11.10 1.40
C ALA A 224 -0.25 11.12 0.30
N VAL A 225 -0.64 11.63 -0.87
CA VAL A 225 0.23 11.73 -2.03
C VAL A 225 0.06 13.10 -2.63
N ASN A 226 1.17 13.78 -2.93
CA ASN A 226 1.20 14.98 -3.73
C ASN A 226 1.89 14.67 -5.05
N ARG A 227 1.26 15.06 -6.16
CA ARG A 227 1.82 15.01 -7.50
C ARG A 227 1.99 16.43 -8.03
N PHE A 228 3.18 16.78 -8.46
CA PHE A 228 3.45 17.99 -9.21
C PHE A 228 3.50 17.67 -10.70
N LEU A 229 2.59 18.26 -11.47
CA LEU A 229 2.49 18.06 -12.92
C LEU A 229 3.48 18.99 -13.63
N LEU A 230 4.54 18.42 -14.21
CA LEU A 230 5.55 19.15 -14.97
C LEU A 230 5.04 19.56 -16.36
N ARG A 231 4.17 18.71 -16.93
CA ARG A 231 3.46 18.94 -18.19
C ARG A 231 2.01 19.30 -17.91
N ARG A 232 1.37 19.95 -18.89
CA ARG A 232 -0.06 20.19 -18.81
C ARG A 232 -0.76 18.85 -19.03
N GLU A 233 -1.67 18.48 -18.14
CA GLU A 233 -2.46 17.26 -18.25
C GLU A 233 -3.95 17.58 -18.21
N ASN A 234 -4.75 16.64 -18.74
CA ASN A 234 -6.20 16.78 -18.80
C ASN A 234 -6.79 16.85 -17.39
N VAL A 235 -7.56 17.90 -17.14
CA VAL A 235 -8.29 18.18 -15.91
C VAL A 235 -9.79 18.24 -16.23
N PHE A 236 -10.61 17.76 -15.30
CA PHE A 236 -12.06 17.91 -15.40
C PHE A 236 -12.47 19.37 -15.30
N ASP A 237 -13.18 19.86 -16.30
CA ASP A 237 -13.83 21.18 -16.23
C ASP A 237 -15.26 21.02 -15.67
N GLU A 238 -15.48 21.57 -14.48
CA GLU A 238 -16.79 21.54 -13.83
C GLU A 238 -17.90 22.28 -14.58
N LYS A 239 -17.56 23.26 -15.42
CA LYS A 239 -18.53 24.04 -16.21
C LYS A 239 -18.99 23.28 -17.44
N THR A 240 -18.03 22.77 -18.22
CA THR A 240 -18.34 22.04 -19.46
C THR A 240 -18.61 20.56 -19.24
N LYS A 241 -18.33 20.04 -18.04
CA LYS A 241 -18.44 18.61 -17.65
C LYS A 241 -17.61 17.68 -18.53
N LYS A 242 -16.44 18.15 -18.97
CA LYS A 242 -15.54 17.47 -19.91
C LYS A 242 -14.09 17.50 -19.43
N ALA A 243 -13.31 16.50 -19.82
CA ALA A 243 -11.88 16.39 -19.50
C ALA A 243 -11.01 17.10 -20.57
N ILE A 244 -11.21 18.41 -20.74
CA ILE A 244 -10.56 19.22 -21.78
C ILE A 244 -9.63 20.32 -21.24
N LEU A 245 -9.67 20.57 -19.94
CA LEU A 245 -8.84 21.62 -19.34
C LEU A 245 -7.40 21.09 -19.23
N LEU A 246 -6.41 21.92 -19.56
CA LEU A 246 -5.00 21.55 -19.49
C LEU A 246 -4.31 22.33 -18.37
N GLU A 247 -4.06 21.69 -17.23
CA GLU A 247 -3.43 22.35 -16.07
C GLU A 247 -2.05 21.78 -15.72
N LYS A 248 -1.26 22.62 -15.04
CA LYS A 248 0.01 22.26 -14.40
C LYS A 248 -0.09 22.51 -12.89
N GLY A 249 0.90 22.02 -12.16
CA GLY A 249 1.08 22.34 -10.74
C GLY A 249 0.71 21.19 -9.80
N SER A 250 0.45 21.51 -8.55
CA SER A 250 0.31 20.51 -7.48
C SER A 250 -1.11 19.95 -7.39
N LYS A 251 -1.19 18.62 -7.34
CA LYS A 251 -2.40 17.82 -7.16
C LYS A 251 -2.18 16.89 -5.98
N TYR A 252 -2.86 17.17 -4.86
CA TYR A 252 -2.80 16.32 -3.69
C TYR A 252 -3.96 15.34 -3.66
N TRP A 253 -3.75 14.21 -3.00
CA TRP A 253 -4.77 13.22 -2.70
C TRP A 253 -4.51 12.58 -1.36
N VAL A 254 -5.56 12.41 -0.56
CA VAL A 254 -5.53 11.80 0.76
C VAL A 254 -6.64 10.75 0.84
N GLN A 255 -6.32 9.59 1.40
CA GLN A 255 -7.27 8.55 1.75
C GLN A 255 -6.99 8.07 3.17
N SER A 256 -8.04 7.90 3.96
CA SER A 256 -7.96 7.31 5.28
C SER A 256 -9.06 6.27 5.43
N ASP A 257 -8.69 5.05 5.79
CA ASP A 257 -9.57 3.91 5.93
C ASP A 257 -9.48 3.40 7.37
N LEU A 258 -10.64 3.16 7.98
CA LEU A 258 -10.79 2.51 9.27
C LEU A 258 -11.60 1.23 9.07
N LYS A 259 -10.98 0.08 9.33
CA LYS A 259 -11.58 -1.24 9.17
C LYS A 259 -11.75 -1.92 10.52
N PHE A 260 -12.94 -2.44 10.75
CA PHE A 260 -13.28 -3.28 11.89
C PHE A 260 -13.61 -4.67 11.39
N LEU A 261 -12.90 -5.69 11.89
CA LEU A 261 -13.15 -7.09 11.57
C LEU A 261 -13.70 -7.81 12.78
N PHE A 262 -14.84 -8.47 12.57
CA PHE A 262 -15.64 -9.08 13.61
C PHE A 262 -15.61 -10.61 13.54
N GLY A 263 -15.78 -11.22 14.71
CA GLY A 263 -15.89 -12.66 14.89
C GLY A 263 -14.56 -13.41 14.91
N PRO A 264 -14.58 -14.68 15.33
CA PRO A 264 -13.40 -15.53 15.29
C PRO A 264 -12.96 -15.77 13.84
N LYS A 265 -11.65 -16.00 13.63
CA LYS A 265 -11.13 -16.37 12.32
C LYS A 265 -11.70 -17.72 11.90
N THR A 266 -12.75 -17.72 11.10
CA THR A 266 -13.31 -18.95 10.53
C THR A 266 -12.43 -19.45 9.38
N PRO A 267 -12.52 -20.74 8.99
CA PRO A 267 -11.86 -21.24 7.78
C PRO A 267 -12.30 -20.54 6.49
N MET A 268 -13.44 -19.83 6.50
CA MET A 268 -13.95 -19.10 5.34
C MET A 268 -13.39 -17.68 5.27
N GLY A 269 -13.18 -17.03 6.42
CA GLY A 269 -12.72 -15.65 6.48
C GLY A 269 -13.28 -14.88 7.67
N MET A 270 -13.14 -13.57 7.61
CA MET A 270 -13.69 -12.63 8.57
C MET A 270 -14.53 -11.59 7.85
N VAL A 271 -15.66 -11.25 8.44
CA VAL A 271 -16.52 -10.16 7.98
C VAL A 271 -16.19 -8.89 8.76
N GLY A 272 -16.38 -7.74 8.13
CA GLY A 272 -16.04 -6.47 8.72
C GLY A 272 -16.78 -5.30 8.12
N ILE A 273 -16.60 -4.16 8.75
CA ILE A 273 -17.05 -2.86 8.26
C ILE A 273 -15.81 -2.02 7.99
N LYS A 274 -15.77 -1.38 6.81
CA LYS A 274 -14.76 -0.40 6.44
C LYS A 274 -15.42 0.97 6.27
N VAL A 275 -14.89 1.95 6.98
CA VAL A 275 -15.22 3.36 6.81
C VAL A 275 -14.03 4.02 6.11
N GLY A 276 -14.25 4.57 4.93
CA GLY A 276 -13.23 5.26 4.14
C GLY A 276 -13.54 6.75 4.01
N PHE A 277 -12.51 7.58 4.03
CA PHE A 277 -12.57 8.98 3.68
C PHE A 277 -11.54 9.24 2.58
N ARG A 278 -11.94 10.00 1.55
CA ARG A 278 -11.06 10.37 0.44
C ARG A 278 -11.23 11.84 0.12
N ARG A 279 -10.12 12.51 -0.17
CA ARG A 279 -10.12 13.92 -0.58
C ARG A 279 -8.96 14.25 -1.50
N GLY A 280 -9.25 14.96 -2.58
CA GLY A 280 -8.23 15.51 -3.47
C GLY A 280 -8.44 15.09 -4.92
N TRP A 281 -7.36 15.11 -5.69
CA TRP A 281 -7.36 14.96 -7.14
C TRP A 281 -6.73 13.64 -7.54
N LEU A 282 -7.45 12.81 -8.29
CA LEU A 282 -6.93 11.54 -8.81
C LEU A 282 -6.68 11.60 -10.33
N PRO A 283 -5.55 11.06 -10.83
CA PRO A 283 -5.35 10.88 -12.26
C PRO A 283 -6.36 9.86 -12.84
N PRO A 284 -6.56 9.78 -14.16
CA PRO A 284 -5.91 10.58 -15.21
C PRO A 284 -6.59 11.92 -15.51
N VAL A 285 -7.77 12.17 -14.94
CA VAL A 285 -8.63 13.33 -15.25
C VAL A 285 -8.51 14.44 -14.20
N TYR A 286 -7.92 14.17 -13.03
CA TYR A 286 -7.90 15.10 -11.90
C TYR A 286 -9.27 15.75 -11.72
N ALA A 287 -10.28 14.95 -11.40
CA ALA A 287 -11.51 15.46 -10.83
C ALA A 287 -11.32 15.58 -9.31
N PHE A 288 -11.72 16.72 -8.72
CA PHE A 288 -11.65 16.87 -7.28
C PHE A 288 -12.73 16.02 -6.62
N ASN A 289 -12.31 15.03 -5.83
CA ASN A 289 -13.19 14.16 -5.07
C ASN A 289 -13.13 14.55 -3.58
N LYS A 290 -14.29 14.54 -2.92
CA LYS A 290 -14.40 14.43 -1.46
C LYS A 290 -15.51 13.45 -1.11
N ALA A 291 -15.17 12.26 -0.64
CA ALA A 291 -16.12 11.18 -0.38
C ALA A 291 -15.93 10.53 0.99
N PHE A 292 -17.04 10.06 1.56
CA PHE A 292 -17.08 9.15 2.69
C PHE A 292 -17.76 7.85 2.26
N ASN A 293 -17.12 6.72 2.54
CA ASN A 293 -17.59 5.41 2.15
C ASN A 293 -17.81 4.57 3.40
N ILE A 294 -18.91 3.82 3.43
CA ILE A 294 -19.12 2.77 4.41
C ILE A 294 -19.41 1.51 3.60
N GLY A 295 -18.61 0.47 3.83
CA GLY A 295 -18.71 -0.78 3.08
C GLY A 295 -18.57 -1.99 4.00
N LEU A 296 -19.18 -3.10 3.58
CA LEU A 296 -18.91 -4.40 4.14
C LEU A 296 -17.61 -4.94 3.52
N VAL A 297 -16.75 -5.51 4.34
CA VAL A 297 -15.52 -6.17 3.91
C VAL A 297 -15.59 -7.63 4.28
N PHE A 298 -15.21 -8.49 3.34
CA PHE A 298 -14.92 -9.88 3.61
C PHE A 298 -13.45 -10.12 3.33
N GLU A 299 -12.71 -10.54 4.35
CA GLU A 299 -11.33 -10.97 4.22
C GLU A 299 -11.30 -12.49 4.21
N SER A 300 -10.96 -13.08 3.07
CA SER A 300 -10.83 -14.53 2.99
C SER A 300 -9.78 -15.01 3.98
N ALA A 301 -10.03 -16.16 4.59
CA ALA A 301 -9.02 -16.85 5.36
C ALA A 301 -8.02 -17.45 4.37
N ASN A 302 -7.19 -16.64 3.74
CA ASN A 302 -6.10 -17.17 2.94
C ASN A 302 -5.21 -17.99 3.88
N LYS A 303 -5.41 -19.31 3.84
CA LYS A 303 -4.39 -20.29 4.17
C LYS A 303 -3.29 -20.05 3.14
N ASP A 304 -2.15 -19.52 3.59
CA ASP A 304 -0.91 -19.39 2.80
C ASP A 304 -0.86 -18.41 1.60
N THR A 305 -1.19 -17.12 1.78
CA THR A 305 -0.62 -16.05 0.92
C THR A 305 0.22 -15.01 1.66
N SER A 306 0.32 -15.10 2.98
CA SER A 306 1.67 -15.26 3.51
C SER A 306 1.98 -16.76 3.46
N LYS A 307 2.26 -17.30 2.27
CA LYS A 307 3.52 -18.05 2.26
C LYS A 307 4.45 -17.01 2.82
N GLU A 308 4.90 -17.26 4.05
CA GLU A 308 6.03 -16.57 4.62
C GLU A 308 6.95 -16.23 3.45
N ILE A 309 7.63 -15.09 3.51
CA ILE A 309 8.90 -15.11 2.83
C ILE A 309 9.62 -16.29 3.50
N LYS A 310 9.49 -17.49 2.92
CA LYS A 310 10.25 -18.66 3.26
C LYS A 310 11.57 -18.17 2.76
N LEU A 311 12.32 -17.65 3.71
CA LEU A 311 13.71 -17.36 3.59
C LEU A 311 14.37 -18.73 3.37
N LYS A 312 14.18 -19.27 2.16
CA LYS A 312 15.01 -20.33 1.60
C LYS A 312 16.36 -19.73 1.30
#